data_AF-A0A958MRX2-F1
#
_entry.id   AF-A0A958MRX2-F1
#
_cell.length_a   1.000
_cell.length_b   1.000
_cell.length_c   1.000
_cell.angle_alpha   90.00
_cell.angle_beta   90.00
_cell.angle_gamma   90.00
#
_symmetry.space_group_name_H-M   'P 1'
#
loop_
_entity.id
_entity.type
_entity.pdbx_description
1 polymer ?
#
loop_
_entity_poly.entity_id
_entity_poly.type
_entity_poly.pdbx_seq_one_letter_code
_entity_poly.pdbx_strand_id
1 'polypeptide(L)'
;LMIRRLWSDGTVNASAMRSGRNYVVNMYGGLARHQEITKDGFALVACHETGHHIGGTPKAGGWFNTWASNEGQSDYFAVLKCLRRIFTPEDNLEYVEKNTIDPFLANECAQKFPGEEETALCIRTSMAGMSTALLFKDLRKESADPGFDNPDQNEVGQTDHNHPGTQCRLDTYFQGSLCTADVNEDVHDSDPRRGTCTRSAGFLAGLRPRCWYKP
;
A
#
# COMPACT_ATOMS: atom_id res chain seq x y z
N LEU A 1 16.61 3.50 10.93
CA LEU A 1 15.63 4.30 10.18
C LEU A 1 15.61 5.72 10.76
N MET A 2 15.63 6.75 9.92
CA MET A 2 15.53 8.16 10.30
C MET A 2 14.26 8.74 9.67
N ILE A 3 13.29 9.11 10.50
CA ILE A 3 12.06 9.76 10.04
C ILE A 3 12.21 11.27 10.22
N ARG A 4 12.24 12.02 9.11
CA ARG A 4 12.24 13.48 9.13
C ARG A 4 10.81 13.99 9.10
N ARG A 5 10.41 14.63 10.20
CA ARG A 5 9.07 15.20 10.40
C ARG A 5 9.07 16.66 9.90
N LEU A 6 8.83 16.87 8.62
CA LEU A 6 8.90 18.18 7.97
C LEU A 6 7.56 18.92 8.08
N TRP A 7 7.07 19.11 9.32
CA TRP A 7 5.71 19.59 9.58
C TRP A 7 5.41 20.98 9.00
N SER A 8 6.37 21.91 9.08
CA SER A 8 6.23 23.27 8.55
C SER A 8 6.39 23.36 7.03
N ASP A 9 6.80 22.28 6.36
CA ASP A 9 6.93 22.23 4.90
C ASP A 9 5.54 22.01 4.27
N GLY A 10 5.20 22.85 3.30
CA GLY A 10 3.91 22.85 2.59
C GLY A 10 3.83 21.83 1.44
N THR A 11 4.90 21.10 1.15
CA THR A 11 4.93 20.12 0.07
C THR A 11 3.95 18.97 0.31
N VAL A 12 3.10 18.65 -0.67
CA VAL A 12 2.21 17.49 -0.66
C VAL A 12 2.96 16.29 -1.24
N ASN A 13 3.86 15.72 -0.44
CA ASN A 13 4.67 14.58 -0.85
C ASN A 13 5.21 13.79 0.36
N ALA A 14 5.89 12.69 0.07
CA ALA A 14 6.81 11.98 0.96
C ALA A 14 8.01 11.49 0.13
N SER A 15 9.10 11.06 0.78
CA SER A 15 10.21 10.44 0.03
C SER A 15 11.09 9.54 0.86
N ALA A 16 11.61 8.50 0.21
CA ALA A 16 12.61 7.59 0.70
C ALA A 16 13.99 7.91 0.10
N MET A 17 15.01 7.95 0.95
CA MET A 17 16.40 8.15 0.51
C MET A 17 17.36 7.29 1.34
N ARG A 18 18.40 6.75 0.70
CA ARG A 18 19.56 6.20 1.39
C ARG A 18 20.73 7.17 1.36
N SER A 19 21.35 7.41 2.51
CA SER A 19 22.54 8.25 2.64
C SER A 19 23.52 7.60 3.61
N GLY A 20 24.60 7.02 3.08
CA GLY A 20 25.51 6.17 3.84
C GLY A 20 24.76 5.01 4.49
N ARG A 21 24.80 4.91 5.82
CA ARG A 21 24.07 3.89 6.60
C ARG A 21 22.64 4.31 6.99
N ASN A 22 22.22 5.52 6.62
CA ASN A 22 20.92 6.05 6.98
C ASN A 22 19.87 5.68 5.94
N TYR A 23 18.79 5.08 6.44
CA TYR A 23 17.53 4.86 5.74
C TYR A 23 16.64 6.02 6.15
N VAL A 24 16.38 6.95 5.24
CA VAL A 24 15.67 8.20 5.51
C VAL A 24 14.27 8.11 4.90
N VAL A 25 13.28 8.52 5.69
CA VAL A 25 11.90 8.75 5.26
C VAL A 25 11.55 10.20 5.59
N ASN A 26 11.19 10.98 4.58
CA ASN A 26 10.75 12.36 4.72
C ASN A 26 9.22 12.39 4.66
N MET A 27 8.60 12.92 5.71
CA MET A 27 7.15 13.12 5.76
C MET A 27 6.87 14.61 5.84
N TYR A 28 6.21 15.16 4.82
CA TYR A 28 5.97 16.59 4.68
C TYR A 28 4.61 17.01 5.25
N GLY A 29 4.55 18.20 5.81
CA GLY A 29 3.33 18.72 6.42
C GLY A 29 2.21 18.99 5.43
N GLY A 30 2.52 19.35 4.19
CA GLY A 30 1.52 19.55 3.14
C GLY A 30 0.71 18.28 2.89
N LEU A 31 1.38 17.11 2.85
CA LEU A 31 0.71 15.81 2.77
C LEU A 31 -0.20 15.57 3.98
N ALA A 32 0.30 15.81 5.19
CA ALA A 32 -0.44 15.58 6.42
C ALA A 32 -1.69 16.47 6.59
N ARG A 33 -1.75 17.60 5.87
CA ARG A 33 -2.86 18.56 5.91
C ARG A 33 -3.70 18.56 4.63
N HIS A 34 -3.41 17.66 3.70
CA HIS A 34 -4.19 17.54 2.47
C HIS A 34 -5.60 17.01 2.81
N GLN A 35 -6.64 17.58 2.20
CA GLN A 35 -8.03 17.28 2.55
C GLN A 35 -8.42 15.80 2.33
N GLU A 36 -7.82 15.16 1.32
CA GLU A 36 -8.07 13.75 1.00
C GLU A 36 -7.30 12.77 1.92
N ILE A 37 -6.30 13.26 2.68
CA ILE A 37 -5.44 12.42 3.50
C ILE A 37 -5.96 12.32 4.93
N THR A 38 -6.29 11.09 5.33
CA THR A 38 -6.62 10.74 6.70
C THR A 38 -5.35 10.40 7.50
N LYS A 39 -5.48 10.21 8.82
CA LYS A 39 -4.37 9.70 9.65
C LYS A 39 -3.87 8.34 9.16
N ASP A 40 -4.80 7.45 8.77
CA ASP A 40 -4.47 6.13 8.27
C ASP A 40 -3.85 6.20 6.86
N GLY A 41 -4.33 7.09 5.99
CA GLY A 41 -3.70 7.38 4.70
C GLY A 41 -2.28 7.92 4.85
N PHE A 42 -2.05 8.82 5.82
CA PHE A 42 -0.70 9.31 6.13
C PHE A 42 0.23 8.21 6.68
N ALA A 43 -0.30 7.32 7.53
CA ALA A 43 0.44 6.15 8.00
C ALA A 43 0.78 5.19 6.85
N LEU A 44 -0.14 4.99 5.91
CA LEU A 44 0.09 4.21 4.70
C LEU A 44 1.21 4.80 3.86
N VAL A 45 1.24 6.12 3.62
CA VAL A 45 2.34 6.76 2.88
C VAL A 45 3.68 6.57 3.61
N ALA A 46 3.73 6.70 4.94
CA ALA A 46 4.96 6.41 5.68
C ALA A 46 5.40 4.93 5.54
N CYS A 47 4.44 4.01 5.50
CA CYS A 47 4.67 2.60 5.23
C CYS A 47 5.15 2.33 3.79
N HIS A 48 4.63 3.07 2.80
CA HIS A 48 5.09 3.04 1.41
C HIS A 48 6.55 3.47 1.32
N GLU A 49 6.93 4.60 1.93
CA GLU A 49 8.32 5.08 1.94
C GLU A 49 9.25 4.09 2.65
N THR A 50 8.76 3.44 3.70
CA THR A 50 9.47 2.33 4.35
C THR A 50 9.58 1.13 3.40
N GLY A 51 8.54 0.85 2.62
CA GLY A 51 8.49 -0.18 1.59
C GLY A 51 9.54 -0.01 0.50
N HIS A 52 9.92 1.21 0.12
CA HIS A 52 11.06 1.39 -0.79
C HIS A 52 12.33 0.77 -0.19
N HIS A 53 12.54 0.92 1.11
CA HIS A 53 13.74 0.42 1.77
C HIS A 53 13.76 -1.10 1.95
N ILE A 54 12.64 -1.70 2.35
CA ILE A 54 12.57 -3.09 2.84
C ILE A 54 11.43 -3.91 2.24
N GLY A 55 10.73 -3.39 1.23
CA GLY A 55 9.58 -4.02 0.61
C GLY A 55 9.89 -5.18 -0.34
N GLY A 56 11.16 -5.55 -0.50
CA GLY A 56 11.59 -6.66 -1.36
C GLY A 56 11.49 -6.35 -2.86
N THR A 57 11.40 -7.39 -3.67
CA THR A 57 11.28 -7.32 -5.13
C THR A 57 9.80 -7.20 -5.58
N PRO A 58 9.49 -6.54 -6.73
CA PRO A 58 10.39 -5.90 -7.69
C PRO A 58 10.98 -4.56 -7.24
N LYS A 59 12.20 -4.27 -7.70
CA LYS A 59 12.92 -3.00 -7.47
C LYS A 59 12.68 -2.01 -8.60
N ALA A 60 12.81 -0.70 -8.36
CA ALA A 60 12.49 0.40 -9.29
C ALA A 60 13.35 0.46 -10.58
N GLY A 61 14.24 -0.50 -10.81
CA GLY A 61 15.03 -0.61 -12.03
C GLY A 61 16.05 0.53 -12.24
N GLY A 62 16.89 0.38 -13.26
CA GLY A 62 17.93 1.35 -13.62
C GLY A 62 19.31 1.08 -13.00
N TRP A 63 20.37 1.54 -13.67
CA TRP A 63 21.77 1.30 -13.28
C TRP A 63 22.14 1.79 -11.88
N PHE A 64 21.41 2.78 -11.34
CA PHE A 64 21.76 3.46 -10.09
C PHE A 64 20.75 3.26 -8.94
N ASN A 65 19.57 2.68 -9.20
CA ASN A 65 18.56 2.44 -8.18
C ASN A 65 18.20 0.95 -8.06
N THR A 66 19.14 0.18 -7.52
CA THR A 66 18.99 -1.26 -7.29
C THR A 66 18.40 -1.60 -5.92
N TRP A 67 18.26 -0.61 -5.04
CA TRP A 67 17.87 -0.84 -3.65
C TRP A 67 16.37 -0.68 -3.40
N ALA A 68 15.74 0.28 -4.09
CA ALA A 68 14.37 0.67 -3.79
C ALA A 68 13.39 -0.33 -4.39
N SER A 69 12.47 -0.87 -3.59
CA SER A 69 11.26 -1.50 -4.13
C SER A 69 10.55 -0.50 -5.05
N ASN A 70 10.00 -0.96 -6.17
CA ASN A 70 9.26 -0.06 -7.07
C ASN A 70 7.98 0.44 -6.37
N GLU A 71 7.32 1.43 -6.98
CA GLU A 71 6.12 2.06 -6.43
C GLU A 71 5.01 1.05 -6.07
N GLY A 72 4.66 0.17 -7.01
CA GLY A 72 3.63 -0.86 -6.77
C GLY A 72 4.02 -1.86 -5.68
N GLN A 73 5.29 -2.24 -5.57
CA GLN A 73 5.75 -3.13 -4.50
C GLN A 73 5.76 -2.43 -3.14
N SER A 74 6.13 -1.15 -3.09
CA SER A 74 6.06 -0.34 -1.88
C SER A 74 4.62 -0.19 -1.38
N ASP A 75 3.67 0.02 -2.31
CA ASP A 75 2.23 0.04 -2.01
C ASP A 75 1.76 -1.27 -1.41
N TYR A 76 2.09 -2.36 -2.11
CA TYR A 76 1.69 -3.71 -1.68
C TYR A 76 2.28 -4.04 -0.30
N PHE A 77 3.56 -3.73 -0.07
CA PHE A 77 4.21 -3.92 1.23
C PHE A 77 3.55 -3.12 2.35
N ALA A 78 3.11 -1.89 2.07
CA ALA A 78 2.54 -0.99 3.08
C ALA A 78 1.36 -1.63 3.80
N VAL A 79 0.45 -2.24 3.06
CA VAL A 79 -0.75 -2.92 3.59
C VAL A 79 -0.51 -4.39 3.95
N LEU A 80 0.40 -5.06 3.25
CA LEU A 80 0.70 -6.48 3.47
C LEU A 80 1.43 -6.72 4.79
N LYS A 81 2.34 -5.80 5.15
CA LYS A 81 3.29 -5.99 6.27
C LYS A 81 3.30 -4.84 7.24
N CYS A 82 3.42 -3.60 6.76
CA CYS A 82 3.73 -2.47 7.62
C CYS A 82 2.55 -2.05 8.49
N LEU A 83 1.38 -1.75 7.90
CA LEU A 83 0.20 -1.33 8.66
C LEU A 83 -0.32 -2.44 9.59
N ARG A 84 -0.16 -3.71 9.24
CA ARG A 84 -0.50 -4.85 10.11
C ARG A 84 0.32 -4.91 11.40
N ARG A 85 1.49 -4.26 11.43
CA ARG A 85 2.33 -4.15 12.64
C ARG A 85 2.04 -2.88 13.43
N ILE A 86 1.32 -1.93 12.85
CA ILE A 86 1.06 -0.61 13.44
C ILE A 86 -0.34 -0.56 14.04
N PHE A 87 -1.32 -1.14 13.36
CA PHE A 87 -2.71 -1.13 13.80
C PHE A 87 -2.99 -2.27 14.79
N THR A 88 -3.65 -1.93 15.89
CA THR A 88 -4.04 -2.88 16.93
C THR A 88 -5.44 -3.43 16.65
N PRO A 89 -5.78 -4.65 17.14
CA PRO A 89 -7.12 -5.20 17.01
C PRO A 89 -8.21 -4.24 17.53
N GLU A 90 -8.00 -3.63 18.70
CA GLU A 90 -8.96 -2.74 19.34
C GLU A 90 -9.23 -1.49 18.48
N ASP A 91 -8.16 -0.85 17.98
CA ASP A 91 -8.30 0.34 17.11
C ASP A 91 -8.97 -0.02 15.77
N ASN A 92 -8.81 -1.27 15.29
CA ASN A 92 -9.42 -1.71 14.04
C ASN A 92 -10.94 -1.88 14.18
N LEU A 93 -11.38 -2.52 15.26
CA LEU A 93 -12.80 -2.69 15.56
C LEU A 93 -13.47 -1.33 15.74
N GLU A 94 -12.85 -0.44 16.54
CA GLU A 94 -13.33 0.93 16.74
C GLU A 94 -13.41 1.71 15.42
N TYR A 95 -12.44 1.51 14.52
CA TYR A 95 -12.46 2.14 13.20
C TYR A 95 -13.69 1.71 12.39
N VAL A 96 -13.98 0.39 12.33
CA VAL A 96 -15.12 -0.14 11.57
C VAL A 96 -16.44 0.36 12.13
N GLU A 97 -16.59 0.45 13.46
CA GLU A 97 -17.81 0.96 14.09
C GLU A 97 -18.08 2.44 13.80
N LYS A 98 -17.02 3.24 13.66
CA LYS A 98 -17.12 4.71 13.55
C LYS A 98 -17.17 5.25 12.14
N ASN A 99 -16.89 4.42 11.14
CA ASN A 99 -16.77 4.85 9.75
C ASN A 99 -17.78 4.12 8.86
N THR A 100 -18.27 4.83 7.85
CA THR A 100 -19.05 4.19 6.77
C THR A 100 -18.09 3.35 5.92
N ILE A 101 -18.36 2.06 5.84
CA ILE A 101 -17.54 1.11 5.08
C ILE A 101 -18.23 0.78 3.76
N ASP A 102 -17.45 0.74 2.68
CA ASP A 102 -17.91 0.27 1.38
C ASP A 102 -18.43 -1.19 1.48
N PRO A 103 -19.65 -1.49 1.02
CA PRO A 103 -20.23 -2.83 1.17
C PRO A 103 -19.47 -3.93 0.43
N PHE A 104 -18.88 -3.61 -0.72
CA PHE A 104 -18.08 -4.57 -1.49
C PHE A 104 -16.79 -4.90 -0.72
N LEU A 105 -16.09 -3.88 -0.22
CA LEU A 105 -14.93 -4.06 0.66
C LEU A 105 -15.27 -4.91 1.89
N ALA A 106 -16.35 -4.58 2.60
CA ALA A 106 -16.75 -5.29 3.81
C ALA A 106 -17.01 -6.77 3.52
N ASN A 107 -17.72 -7.08 2.43
CA ASN A 107 -18.00 -8.43 2.00
C ASN A 107 -16.71 -9.20 1.65
N GLU A 108 -15.83 -8.63 0.83
CA GLU A 108 -14.59 -9.31 0.42
C GLU A 108 -13.65 -9.58 1.60
N CYS A 109 -13.51 -8.63 2.53
CA CYS A 109 -12.72 -8.84 3.75
C CYS A 109 -13.32 -9.95 4.64
N ALA A 110 -14.64 -9.95 4.86
CA ALA A 110 -15.31 -10.98 5.66
C ALA A 110 -15.27 -12.38 5.02
N GLN A 111 -15.31 -12.46 3.70
CA GLN A 111 -15.13 -13.73 2.99
C GLN A 111 -13.69 -14.24 3.10
N LYS A 112 -12.71 -13.33 3.14
CA LYS A 112 -11.30 -13.69 3.19
C LYS A 112 -10.82 -14.06 4.59
N PHE A 113 -11.36 -13.41 5.60
CA PHE A 113 -10.95 -13.56 6.99
C PHE A 113 -12.17 -13.92 7.87
N PRO A 114 -12.19 -15.10 8.50
CA PRO A 114 -13.34 -15.51 9.32
C PRO A 114 -13.36 -14.82 10.70
N GLY A 115 -12.22 -14.27 11.15
CA GLY A 115 -12.11 -13.56 12.42
C GLY A 115 -12.49 -12.09 12.28
N GLU A 116 -13.15 -11.56 13.31
CA GLU A 116 -13.62 -10.18 13.34
C GLU A 116 -12.44 -9.19 13.33
N GLU A 117 -11.37 -9.48 14.07
CA GLU A 117 -10.17 -8.63 14.15
C GLU A 117 -9.43 -8.55 12.81
N GLU A 118 -9.25 -9.69 12.13
CA GLU A 118 -8.59 -9.73 10.82
C GLU A 118 -9.45 -9.10 9.73
N THR A 119 -10.78 -9.26 9.80
CA THR A 119 -11.73 -8.56 8.92
C THR A 119 -11.62 -7.06 9.10
N ALA A 120 -11.61 -6.58 10.35
CA ALA A 120 -11.49 -5.15 10.66
C ALA A 120 -10.14 -4.58 10.20
N LEU A 121 -9.04 -5.33 10.36
CA LEU A 121 -7.73 -4.95 9.83
C LEU A 121 -7.72 -4.85 8.30
N CYS A 122 -8.33 -5.82 7.61
CA CYS A 122 -8.48 -5.81 6.15
C CYS A 122 -9.25 -4.56 5.69
N ILE A 123 -10.37 -4.24 6.35
CA ILE A 123 -11.17 -3.05 6.05
C ILE A 123 -10.36 -1.78 6.26
N ARG A 124 -9.78 -1.60 7.46
CA ARG A 124 -9.07 -0.36 7.81
C ARG A 124 -7.87 -0.09 6.91
N THR A 125 -7.07 -1.11 6.61
CA THR A 125 -5.92 -0.97 5.70
C THR A 125 -6.34 -0.67 4.27
N SER A 126 -7.46 -1.21 3.80
CA SER A 126 -8.02 -0.88 2.48
C SER A 126 -8.56 0.55 2.42
N MET A 127 -9.21 1.03 3.49
CA MET A 127 -9.69 2.40 3.60
C MET A 127 -8.54 3.43 3.69
N ALA A 128 -7.40 3.06 4.30
CA ALA A 128 -6.17 3.84 4.21
C ALA A 128 -5.69 3.97 2.74
N GLY A 129 -5.80 2.87 1.98
CA GLY A 129 -5.55 2.82 0.54
C GLY A 129 -6.47 3.76 -0.24
N MET A 130 -7.76 3.76 0.06
CA MET A 130 -8.75 4.67 -0.55
C MET A 130 -8.39 6.13 -0.32
N SER A 131 -8.04 6.53 0.90
CA SER A 131 -7.61 7.91 1.20
C SER A 131 -6.39 8.33 0.36
N THR A 132 -5.45 7.41 0.15
CA THR A 132 -4.25 7.70 -0.66
C THR A 132 -4.57 7.71 -2.16
N ALA A 133 -5.51 6.88 -2.63
CA ALA A 133 -6.00 6.90 -4.01
C ALA A 133 -6.75 8.21 -4.33
N LEU A 134 -7.58 8.71 -3.40
CA LEU A 134 -8.26 10.01 -3.54
C LEU A 134 -7.27 11.17 -3.61
N LEU A 135 -6.17 11.12 -2.83
CA LEU A 135 -5.07 12.06 -2.99
C LEU A 135 -4.49 12.03 -4.42
N PHE A 136 -4.19 10.85 -4.97
CA PHE A 136 -3.63 10.76 -6.32
C PHE A 136 -4.59 11.26 -7.40
N LYS A 137 -5.88 10.95 -7.26
CA LYS A 137 -6.93 11.50 -8.12
C LYS A 137 -6.88 13.03 -8.14
N ASP A 138 -6.85 13.66 -6.97
CA ASP A 138 -6.80 15.12 -6.85
C ASP A 138 -5.53 15.71 -7.47
N LEU A 139 -4.35 15.16 -7.11
CA LEU A 139 -3.07 15.61 -7.64
C LEU A 139 -2.95 15.45 -9.17
N ARG A 140 -3.57 14.41 -9.74
CA ARG A 140 -3.57 14.12 -11.18
C ARG A 140 -4.73 14.81 -11.91
N LYS A 141 -5.66 15.44 -11.18
CA LYS A 141 -6.88 16.06 -11.72
C LYS A 141 -7.73 15.08 -12.52
N GLU A 142 -7.81 13.84 -12.04
CA GLU A 142 -8.65 12.81 -12.62
C GLU A 142 -10.12 13.05 -12.24
N SER A 143 -11.04 12.78 -13.17
CA SER A 143 -12.48 13.00 -12.97
C SER A 143 -13.19 11.79 -12.35
N ALA A 144 -12.70 10.58 -12.63
CA ALA A 144 -13.29 9.35 -12.12
C ALA A 144 -12.79 9.05 -10.71
N ASP A 145 -13.69 8.71 -9.80
CA ASP A 145 -13.32 8.23 -8.46
C ASP A 145 -12.81 6.79 -8.54
N PRO A 146 -11.76 6.43 -7.78
CA PRO A 146 -11.34 5.05 -7.65
C PRO A 146 -12.36 4.26 -6.81
N GLY A 147 -12.55 2.98 -7.12
CA GLY A 147 -13.53 2.11 -6.45
C GLY A 147 -13.00 0.70 -6.18
N PHE A 148 -13.47 0.06 -5.11
CA PHE A 148 -13.07 -1.31 -4.79
C PHE A 148 -13.68 -2.36 -5.74
N ASP A 149 -14.86 -2.07 -6.28
CA ASP A 149 -15.63 -2.91 -7.19
C ASP A 149 -15.30 -2.68 -8.68
N ASN A 150 -14.36 -1.78 -8.97
CA ASN A 150 -13.96 -1.40 -10.32
C ASN A 150 -12.45 -1.54 -10.56
N PRO A 151 -11.89 -2.77 -10.51
CA PRO A 151 -10.46 -2.98 -10.66
C PRO A 151 -9.95 -2.63 -12.07
N ASP A 152 -8.74 -2.09 -12.15
CA ASP A 152 -8.05 -1.80 -13.40
C ASP A 152 -7.80 -3.09 -14.20
N GLN A 153 -8.39 -3.15 -15.40
CA GLN A 153 -8.33 -4.32 -16.29
C GLN A 153 -7.05 -4.37 -17.13
N ASN A 154 -6.17 -3.37 -17.04
CA ASN A 154 -4.94 -3.35 -17.81
C ASN A 154 -4.01 -4.49 -17.38
N GLU A 155 -3.32 -5.08 -18.35
CA GLU A 155 -2.26 -6.05 -18.12
C GLU A 155 -0.97 -5.58 -18.77
N VAL A 156 0.06 -5.39 -17.95
CA VAL A 156 1.37 -4.96 -18.46
C VAL A 156 2.12 -6.11 -19.14
N GLY A 157 2.84 -5.78 -20.22
CA GLY A 157 3.77 -6.71 -20.88
C GLY A 157 5.03 -7.00 -20.05
N GLN A 158 5.43 -6.01 -19.25
CA GLN A 158 6.60 -6.00 -18.35
C GLN A 158 6.19 -5.27 -17.07
N THR A 159 6.78 -5.63 -15.92
CA THR A 159 6.57 -4.90 -14.66
C THR A 159 6.85 -3.40 -14.85
N ASP A 160 5.87 -2.57 -14.52
CA ASP A 160 6.03 -1.12 -14.48
C ASP A 160 6.83 -0.74 -13.24
N HIS A 161 7.93 -0.03 -13.46
CA HIS A 161 8.82 0.44 -12.41
C HIS A 161 8.61 1.93 -12.08
N ASN A 162 7.69 2.59 -12.80
CA ASN A 162 7.28 3.98 -12.54
C ASN A 162 6.11 4.02 -11.55
N HIS A 163 5.29 5.08 -11.62
CA HIS A 163 4.11 5.27 -10.78
C HIS A 163 2.85 4.72 -11.45
N PRO A 164 2.20 3.68 -10.88
CA PRO A 164 0.95 3.14 -11.43
C PRO A 164 -0.21 4.16 -11.41
N GLY A 165 -1.22 3.90 -12.25
CA GLY A 165 -2.48 4.65 -12.29
C GLY A 165 -3.24 4.64 -10.95
N THR A 166 -4.14 5.60 -10.73
CA THR A 166 -4.78 5.80 -9.42
C THR A 166 -5.60 4.59 -8.98
N GLN A 167 -6.43 4.05 -9.89
CA GLN A 167 -7.17 2.81 -9.65
C GLN A 167 -6.22 1.63 -9.39
N CYS A 168 -5.19 1.47 -10.22
CA CYS A 168 -4.20 0.42 -10.06
C CYS A 168 -3.47 0.44 -8.70
N ARG A 169 -3.23 1.64 -8.13
CA ARG A 169 -2.71 1.76 -6.76
C ARG A 169 -3.74 1.35 -5.71
N LEU A 170 -5.00 1.76 -5.85
CA LEU A 170 -6.09 1.27 -4.98
C LEU A 170 -6.20 -0.25 -5.00
N ASP A 171 -6.19 -0.85 -6.20
CA ASP A 171 -6.22 -2.30 -6.39
C ASP A 171 -5.05 -2.97 -5.68
N THR A 172 -3.88 -2.31 -5.66
CA THR A 172 -2.69 -2.83 -5.01
C THR A 172 -2.83 -2.83 -3.50
N TYR A 173 -3.36 -1.76 -2.91
CA TYR A 173 -3.65 -1.69 -1.48
C TYR A 173 -4.72 -2.69 -1.08
N PHE A 174 -5.79 -2.81 -1.87
CA PHE A 174 -6.88 -3.73 -1.56
C PHE A 174 -6.47 -5.19 -1.72
N GLN A 175 -5.73 -5.55 -2.77
CA GLN A 175 -5.18 -6.90 -2.85
C GLN A 175 -4.15 -7.16 -1.75
N GLY A 176 -3.29 -6.20 -1.41
CA GLY A 176 -2.35 -6.38 -0.30
C GLY A 176 -3.04 -6.63 1.05
N SER A 177 -4.18 -5.99 1.32
CA SER A 177 -4.96 -6.23 2.54
C SER A 177 -5.62 -7.61 2.57
N LEU A 178 -6.01 -8.16 1.42
CA LEU A 178 -6.58 -9.51 1.29
C LEU A 178 -5.56 -10.64 1.41
N CYS A 179 -4.26 -10.36 1.39
CA CYS A 179 -3.25 -11.41 1.42
C CYS A 179 -3.14 -12.09 2.79
N THR A 180 -3.13 -13.43 2.82
CA THR A 180 -3.04 -14.24 4.05
C THR A 180 -1.63 -14.80 4.32
N ALA A 181 -0.61 -14.34 3.59
CA ALA A 181 0.78 -14.70 3.91
C ALA A 181 1.14 -14.20 5.33
N ASP A 182 1.89 -15.00 6.08
CA ASP A 182 2.26 -14.69 7.48
C ASP A 182 2.94 -13.32 7.55
N VAL A 183 2.43 -12.45 8.42
CA VAL A 183 2.98 -11.10 8.63
C VAL A 183 4.45 -11.15 9.04
N ASN A 184 4.88 -12.20 9.74
CA ASN A 184 6.24 -12.42 10.25
C ASN A 184 7.20 -13.03 9.21
N GLU A 185 6.69 -13.55 8.10
CA GLU A 185 7.55 -13.95 6.99
C GLU A 185 7.98 -12.71 6.20
N ASP A 186 9.27 -12.42 6.24
CA ASP A 186 9.86 -11.30 5.51
C ASP A 186 9.75 -11.49 3.99
N VAL A 187 9.50 -10.37 3.30
CA VAL A 187 9.63 -10.28 1.85
C VAL A 187 11.10 -10.38 1.45
N HIS A 188 11.37 -10.84 0.22
CA HIS A 188 12.74 -11.09 -0.25
C HIS A 188 13.15 -10.14 -1.38
N ASP A 189 14.43 -9.77 -1.43
CA ASP A 189 14.96 -8.84 -2.43
C ASP A 189 15.13 -9.47 -3.82
N SER A 190 15.06 -10.80 -3.94
CA SER A 190 15.20 -11.51 -5.22
C SER A 190 14.14 -12.58 -5.49
N ASP A 191 13.38 -13.01 -4.47
CA ASP A 191 12.32 -14.01 -4.65
C ASP A 191 10.96 -13.34 -4.43
N PRO A 192 10.18 -13.06 -5.50
CA PRO A 192 8.91 -12.36 -5.36
C PRO A 192 7.85 -13.18 -4.64
N ARG A 193 8.08 -14.46 -4.32
CA ARG A 193 7.10 -15.35 -3.67
C ARG A 193 7.15 -15.29 -2.16
N ARG A 194 8.34 -15.07 -1.58
CA ARG A 194 8.54 -15.14 -0.12
C ARG A 194 7.76 -14.04 0.60
N GLY A 195 7.03 -14.42 1.63
CA GLY A 195 6.22 -13.52 2.45
C GLY A 195 5.10 -12.79 1.68
N THR A 196 4.68 -13.26 0.50
CA THR A 196 3.62 -12.62 -0.31
C THR A 196 2.64 -13.63 -0.88
N CYS A 197 1.49 -13.16 -1.35
CA CYS A 197 0.51 -14.00 -2.05
C CYS A 197 0.82 -14.05 -3.55
N THR A 198 1.08 -15.26 -4.05
CA THR A 198 1.34 -15.49 -5.48
C THR A 198 0.49 -16.65 -6.00
N ARG A 199 0.14 -16.60 -7.30
CA ARG A 199 -0.62 -17.68 -7.95
C ARG A 199 0.14 -19.01 -7.90
N SER A 200 1.45 -18.98 -8.06
CA SER A 200 2.30 -20.18 -8.00
C SER A 200 2.36 -20.82 -6.60
N ALA A 201 2.04 -20.06 -5.54
CA ALA A 201 1.86 -20.57 -4.18
C ALA A 201 0.39 -20.92 -3.86
N GLY A 202 -0.50 -20.96 -4.85
CA GLY A 202 -1.90 -21.38 -4.69
C GLY A 202 -2.86 -20.29 -4.21
N PHE A 203 -2.40 -19.05 -4.06
CA PHE A 203 -3.29 -17.95 -3.68
C PHE A 203 -4.17 -17.52 -4.85
N LEU A 204 -5.47 -17.37 -4.59
CA LEU A 204 -6.46 -16.89 -5.56
C LEU A 204 -6.76 -15.39 -5.42
N ALA A 205 -6.44 -14.83 -4.25
CA ALA A 205 -6.66 -13.43 -3.91
C ALA A 205 -5.46 -12.87 -3.15
N GLY A 206 -5.43 -11.56 -3.07
CA GLY A 206 -4.39 -10.77 -2.46
C GLY A 206 -3.10 -10.68 -3.29
N LEU A 207 -3.25 -10.81 -4.61
CA LEU A 207 -2.16 -10.85 -5.57
C LEU A 207 -1.73 -9.44 -5.97
N ARG A 208 -0.46 -9.24 -6.31
CA ARG A 208 -0.03 -8.01 -6.98
C ARG A 208 -0.82 -7.78 -8.28
N PRO A 209 -1.49 -6.64 -8.46
CA PRO A 209 -2.30 -6.36 -9.65
C PRO A 209 -1.52 -6.38 -10.96
N ARG A 210 -2.18 -6.85 -12.02
CA ARG A 210 -1.60 -6.98 -13.38
C ARG A 210 -1.45 -5.65 -14.12
N CYS A 211 -2.11 -4.60 -13.63
CA CYS A 211 -1.98 -3.25 -14.15
C CYS A 211 -0.60 -2.62 -13.89
N TRP A 212 0.25 -3.23 -13.05
CA TRP A 212 1.66 -2.84 -12.89
C TRP A 212 2.63 -4.02 -12.77
N TYR A 213 2.19 -5.20 -12.31
CA TYR A 213 3.08 -6.33 -12.05
C TYR A 213 3.02 -7.40 -13.15
N LYS A 214 4.20 -7.78 -13.65
CA LYS A 214 4.38 -8.98 -14.48
C LYS A 214 4.97 -10.12 -13.60
N PRO A 215 4.16 -11.12 -13.20
CA PRO A 215 4.59 -12.32 -12.48
C PRO A 215 5.57 -13.19 -13.26
#